data_AF-A0AAN8CFU9-F1
#
_entry.id   AF-A0AAN8CFU9-F1
#
_cell.length_a   1.000
_cell.length_b   1.000
_cell.length_c   1.000
_cell.angle_alpha   90.00
_cell.angle_beta   90.00
_cell.angle_gamma   90.00
#
_symmetry.space_group_name_H-M   'P 1'
#
loop_
_entity.id
_entity.type
_entity.pdbx_description
1 polymer ?
#
loop_
_entity_poly.entity_id
_entity_poly.type
_entity_poly.pdbx_seq_one_letter_code
_entity_poly.pdbx_strand_id
1 'polypeptide(L)'
;MIEPGWDKETIAQSASLKQKLEDFDFTFLLGVFQSIFGLTEPLFQVLQSKTADIKKCQDRIMSTLSALKATRTDETFSRIYDDTIKAVGDPVPRRKRRCRGWDDLEQGFNQHQEGDEDTVVSFRRLYFQIVDSIVLHVTQRFADMEHLNFFRILEHTSFTSFCKPDAFPSSELAQLINTYPFFDEQKLRNELHTLYNNRLFHKPLIQLLIEDDLQGTLSEVYKLLQLMLTIPATSTSAERLKRIKTDLRNTCGQDRLVNLATIH
;
A
#
# COMPACT_ATOMS: atom_id res chain seq x y z
N MET A 1 44.08 -8.94 -14.10
CA MET A 1 44.20 -8.38 -15.46
C MET A 1 43.15 -7.29 -15.58
N ILE A 2 43.55 -6.05 -15.83
CA ILE A 2 42.63 -4.90 -15.93
C ILE A 2 42.29 -4.74 -17.41
N GLU A 3 41.02 -4.89 -17.78
CA GLU A 3 40.57 -4.59 -19.15
C GLU A 3 40.71 -3.08 -19.43
N PRO A 4 41.26 -2.69 -20.58
CA PRO A 4 41.52 -1.28 -20.89
C PRO A 4 40.21 -0.60 -21.34
N GLY A 5 39.70 0.33 -20.52
CA GLY A 5 38.59 1.21 -20.95
C GLY A 5 37.69 1.78 -19.84
N TRP A 6 37.75 1.25 -18.62
CA TRP A 6 36.89 1.69 -17.53
C TRP A 6 37.60 2.70 -16.62
N ASP A 7 36.91 3.80 -16.27
CA ASP A 7 37.43 4.77 -15.30
C ASP A 7 37.54 4.14 -13.91
N LYS A 8 38.55 4.56 -13.15
CA LYS A 8 38.86 4.06 -11.81
C LYS A 8 37.68 4.19 -10.85
N GLU A 9 36.86 5.23 -11.03
CA GLU A 9 35.63 5.42 -10.26
C GLU A 9 34.62 4.29 -10.52
N THR A 10 34.39 3.92 -11.78
CA THR A 10 33.46 2.84 -12.12
C THR A 10 33.97 1.47 -11.65
N ILE A 11 35.28 1.26 -11.68
CA ILE A 11 35.91 0.04 -11.12
C ILE A 11 35.72 -0.01 -9.60
N ALA A 12 35.94 1.11 -8.91
CA ALA A 12 35.73 1.19 -7.46
C ALA A 12 34.25 1.00 -7.06
N GLN A 13 33.33 1.62 -7.80
CA GLN A 13 31.89 1.48 -7.56
C GLN A 13 31.42 0.04 -7.79
N SER A 14 31.81 -0.60 -8.90
CA SER A 14 31.45 -1.99 -9.17
C SER A 14 32.03 -2.97 -8.14
N ALA A 15 33.27 -2.76 -7.70
CA ALA A 15 33.87 -3.53 -6.60
C ALA A 15 33.09 -3.35 -5.29
N SER A 16 32.68 -2.12 -4.96
CA SER A 16 31.89 -1.83 -3.75
C SER A 16 30.48 -2.43 -3.79
N LEU A 17 29.83 -2.44 -4.96
CA LEU A 17 28.53 -3.07 -5.16
C LEU A 17 28.64 -4.59 -5.05
N LYS A 18 29.66 -5.18 -5.67
CA LYS A 18 29.96 -6.60 -5.54
C LYS A 18 30.15 -6.99 -4.07
N GLN A 19 30.92 -6.21 -3.32
CA GLN A 19 31.12 -6.45 -1.88
C GLN A 19 29.80 -6.39 -1.08
N LYS A 20 28.87 -5.49 -1.44
CA LYS A 20 27.53 -5.44 -0.81
C LYS A 20 26.65 -6.63 -1.20
N LEU A 21 26.77 -7.13 -2.42
CA LEU A 21 26.03 -8.32 -2.87
C LEU A 21 26.60 -9.61 -2.28
N GLU A 22 27.87 -9.60 -1.89
CA GLU A 22 28.55 -10.67 -1.14
C GLU A 22 28.43 -10.47 0.38
N ASP A 23 27.63 -9.51 0.85
CA ASP A 23 27.37 -9.32 2.27
C ASP A 23 26.17 -10.18 2.71
N PHE A 24 26.36 -10.92 3.81
CA PHE A 24 25.34 -11.83 4.33
C PHE A 24 24.13 -11.04 4.85
N ASP A 25 24.35 -9.97 5.62
CA ASP A 25 23.28 -9.15 6.21
C ASP A 25 22.38 -8.58 5.08
N PHE A 26 23.00 -8.05 4.02
CA PHE A 26 22.27 -7.52 2.87
C PHE A 26 21.47 -8.60 2.13
N THR A 27 22.09 -9.74 1.83
CA THR A 27 21.45 -10.81 1.05
C THR A 27 20.32 -11.48 1.82
N PHE A 28 20.49 -11.65 3.14
CA PHE A 28 19.44 -12.12 4.03
C PHE A 28 18.24 -11.16 4.01
N LEU A 29 18.47 -9.86 4.23
CA LEU A 29 17.41 -8.85 4.19
C LEU A 29 16.73 -8.82 2.83
N LEU A 30 17.48 -8.94 1.73
CA LEU A 30 16.94 -9.00 0.38
C LEU A 30 15.99 -10.20 0.21
N GLY A 31 16.35 -11.38 0.70
CA GLY A 31 15.49 -12.57 0.68
C GLY A 31 14.21 -12.39 1.51
N VAL A 32 14.32 -11.78 2.70
CA VAL A 32 13.17 -11.44 3.55
C VAL A 32 12.23 -10.47 2.83
N PHE A 33 12.75 -9.37 2.27
CA PHE A 33 11.94 -8.40 1.55
C PHE A 33 11.37 -8.94 0.25
N GLN A 34 12.07 -9.84 -0.46
CA GLN A 34 11.54 -10.51 -1.64
C GLN A 34 10.29 -11.33 -1.29
N SER A 35 10.33 -12.09 -0.18
CA SER A 35 9.16 -12.85 0.31
C SER A 35 7.98 -11.93 0.63
N ILE A 36 8.25 -10.85 1.38
CA ILE A 36 7.23 -9.88 1.77
C ILE A 36 6.65 -9.16 0.54
N PHE A 37 7.50 -8.65 -0.34
CA PHE A 37 7.06 -7.92 -1.53
C PHE A 37 6.29 -8.81 -2.49
N GLY A 38 6.63 -10.10 -2.60
CA GLY A 38 5.81 -11.06 -3.34
C GLY A 38 4.36 -11.13 -2.85
N LEU A 39 4.12 -10.94 -1.55
CA LEU A 39 2.78 -10.92 -0.96
C LEU A 39 2.09 -9.55 -1.05
N THR A 40 2.85 -8.45 -0.93
CA THR A 40 2.30 -7.10 -0.91
C THR A 40 2.13 -6.48 -2.31
N GLU A 41 2.92 -6.87 -3.29
CA GLU A 41 2.87 -6.32 -4.66
C GLU A 41 1.47 -6.46 -5.29
N PRO A 42 0.80 -7.63 -5.23
CA PRO A 42 -0.54 -7.75 -5.79
C PRO A 42 -1.58 -6.91 -5.05
N LEU A 43 -1.38 -6.65 -3.75
CA LEU A 43 -2.23 -5.73 -2.99
C LEU A 43 -2.05 -4.30 -3.49
N PHE A 44 -0.81 -3.84 -3.69
CA PHE A 44 -0.54 -2.51 -4.22
C PHE A 44 -1.15 -2.30 -5.60
N GLN A 45 -1.10 -3.29 -6.48
CA GLN A 45 -1.73 -3.22 -7.80
C GLN A 45 -3.26 -3.05 -7.70
N VAL A 46 -3.92 -3.77 -6.80
CA VAL A 46 -5.36 -3.62 -6.56
C VAL A 46 -5.69 -2.21 -6.03
N LEU A 47 -4.93 -1.72 -5.05
CA LEU A 47 -5.12 -0.39 -4.46
C LEU A 47 -4.80 0.78 -5.41
N GLN A 48 -3.99 0.53 -6.45
CA GLN A 48 -3.69 1.51 -7.50
C GLN A 48 -4.68 1.46 -8.67
N SER A 49 -5.51 0.41 -8.77
CA SER A 49 -6.44 0.26 -9.88
C SER A 49 -7.53 1.34 -9.85
N LYS A 50 -7.84 1.91 -11.03
CA LYS A 50 -8.77 3.06 -11.16
C LYS A 50 -10.23 2.70 -10.85
N THR A 51 -10.57 1.41 -10.89
CA THR A 51 -11.91 0.84 -10.77
C THR A 51 -12.05 -0.06 -9.54
N ALA A 52 -11.22 0.15 -8.52
CA ALA A 52 -11.14 -0.77 -7.39
C ALA A 52 -12.45 -0.79 -6.58
N ASP A 53 -13.14 -1.92 -6.67
CA ASP A 53 -14.21 -2.36 -5.78
C ASP A 53 -13.66 -2.41 -4.35
N ILE A 54 -14.31 -1.69 -3.43
CA ILE A 54 -13.84 -1.54 -2.05
C ILE A 54 -13.91 -2.85 -1.28
N LYS A 55 -14.89 -3.70 -1.59
CA LYS A 55 -14.98 -5.03 -1.00
C LYS A 55 -13.82 -5.90 -1.48
N LYS A 56 -13.52 -5.89 -2.79
CA LYS A 56 -12.32 -6.58 -3.31
C LYS A 56 -11.03 -6.05 -2.69
N CYS A 57 -10.96 -4.76 -2.38
CA CYS A 57 -9.82 -4.18 -1.67
C CYS A 57 -9.72 -4.72 -0.25
N GLN A 58 -10.81 -4.70 0.53
CA GLN A 58 -10.85 -5.25 1.88
C GLN A 58 -10.50 -6.74 1.90
N ASP A 59 -11.11 -7.54 1.02
CA ASP A 59 -10.83 -8.97 0.89
C ASP A 59 -9.35 -9.21 0.56
N ARG A 60 -8.77 -8.41 -0.33
CA ARG A 60 -7.35 -8.51 -0.69
C ARG A 60 -6.42 -8.11 0.45
N ILE A 61 -6.74 -7.04 1.19
CA ILE A 61 -5.99 -6.62 2.37
C ILE A 61 -6.00 -7.75 3.41
N MET A 62 -7.16 -8.32 3.70
CA MET A 62 -7.31 -9.40 4.67
C MET A 62 -6.56 -10.67 4.24
N SER A 63 -6.64 -11.02 2.97
CA SER A 63 -5.89 -12.15 2.40
C SER A 63 -4.37 -11.94 2.49
N THR A 64 -3.87 -10.76 2.13
CA THR A 64 -2.43 -10.43 2.24
C THR A 64 -1.97 -10.40 3.71
N LEU A 65 -2.79 -9.88 4.63
CA LEU A 65 -2.48 -9.90 6.07
C LEU A 65 -2.41 -11.33 6.62
N SER A 66 -3.34 -12.19 6.22
CA SER A 66 -3.32 -13.60 6.59
C SER A 66 -2.06 -14.30 6.04
N ALA A 67 -1.72 -14.04 4.78
CA ALA A 67 -0.50 -14.58 4.16
C ALA A 67 0.79 -14.10 4.86
N LEU A 68 0.89 -12.81 5.20
CA LEU A 68 2.03 -12.27 5.94
C LEU A 68 2.16 -12.89 7.34
N LYS A 69 1.04 -13.08 8.05
CA LYS A 69 1.04 -13.80 9.33
C LYS A 69 1.46 -15.25 9.17
N ALA A 70 1.06 -15.91 8.09
CA ALA A 70 1.46 -17.28 7.78
C ALA A 70 2.95 -17.41 7.42
N THR A 71 3.60 -16.35 6.95
CA THR A 71 5.07 -16.34 6.78
C THR A 71 5.82 -16.22 8.10
N ARG A 72 5.15 -15.98 9.23
CA ARG A 72 5.81 -15.85 10.53
C ARG A 72 6.09 -17.23 11.17
N THR A 73 6.80 -18.11 10.47
CA THR A 73 7.18 -19.45 10.96
C THR A 73 8.68 -19.65 11.02
N ASP A 74 9.13 -20.60 11.83
CA ASP A 74 10.54 -20.98 11.87
C ASP A 74 10.97 -21.66 10.56
N GLU A 75 10.08 -22.37 9.84
CA GLU A 75 10.47 -23.01 8.57
C GLU A 75 10.78 -21.99 7.47
N THR A 76 10.01 -20.91 7.40
CA THR A 76 10.23 -19.84 6.41
C THR A 76 11.50 -19.07 6.71
N PHE A 77 11.80 -18.83 7.99
CA PHE A 77 13.09 -18.29 8.42
C PHE A 77 14.24 -19.22 7.99
N SER A 78 14.18 -20.51 8.36
CA SER A 78 15.24 -21.47 8.01
C SER A 78 15.46 -21.54 6.51
N ARG A 79 14.39 -21.54 5.70
CA ARG A 79 14.50 -21.53 4.23
C ARG A 79 15.29 -20.32 3.72
N ILE A 80 14.94 -19.12 4.18
CA ILE A 80 15.61 -17.88 3.75
C ILE A 80 17.07 -17.87 4.23
N TYR A 81 17.31 -18.31 5.46
CA TYR A 81 18.64 -18.37 6.06
C TYR A 81 19.55 -19.35 5.31
N ASP A 82 19.07 -20.56 5.05
CA ASP A 82 19.79 -21.60 4.30
C ASP A 82 20.06 -21.18 2.85
N ASP A 83 19.10 -20.53 2.19
CA ASP A 83 19.29 -20.01 0.83
C ASP A 83 20.32 -18.86 0.81
N THR A 84 20.40 -18.06 1.89
CA THR A 84 21.43 -17.04 2.05
C THR A 84 22.81 -17.67 2.25
N ILE A 85 22.93 -18.71 3.08
CA ILE A 85 24.17 -19.46 3.27
C ILE A 85 24.65 -20.06 1.94
N LYS A 86 23.75 -20.65 1.14
CA LYS A 86 24.11 -21.19 -0.18
C LYS A 86 24.63 -20.12 -1.14
N ALA A 87 24.11 -18.88 -1.04
CA ALA A 87 24.45 -17.80 -1.95
C ALA A 87 25.77 -17.10 -1.60
N VAL A 88 26.05 -16.90 -0.31
CA VAL A 88 27.14 -16.01 0.16
C VAL A 88 28.10 -16.69 1.15
N GLY A 89 27.73 -17.86 1.69
CA GLY A 89 28.46 -18.55 2.75
C GLY A 89 27.97 -18.17 4.15
N ASP A 90 28.67 -18.65 5.18
CA ASP A 90 28.30 -18.39 6.57
C ASP A 90 28.43 -16.90 6.94
N PRO A 91 27.55 -16.37 7.83
CA PRO A 91 27.68 -15.02 8.31
C PRO A 91 29.02 -14.83 9.01
N VAL A 92 29.76 -13.80 8.60
CA VAL A 92 31.01 -13.43 9.29
C VAL A 92 30.64 -12.96 10.70
N PRO A 93 31.14 -13.59 11.78
CA PRO A 93 30.81 -13.18 13.13
C PRO A 93 31.19 -11.71 13.32
N ARG A 94 30.22 -10.88 13.75
CA ARG A 94 30.52 -9.50 14.11
C ARG A 94 31.59 -9.53 15.19
N ARG A 95 32.82 -9.12 14.85
CA ARG A 95 33.88 -8.96 15.85
C ARG A 95 33.35 -8.00 16.91
N LYS A 96 32.95 -8.52 18.07
CA LYS A 96 32.70 -7.70 19.26
C LYS A 96 33.94 -6.81 19.40
N ARG A 97 33.77 -5.50 19.28
CA ARG A 97 34.85 -4.55 19.57
C ARG A 97 35.35 -4.92 20.96
N ARG A 98 36.57 -5.45 21.05
CA ARG A 98 37.21 -5.74 22.33
C ARG A 98 37.33 -4.41 23.08
N CYS A 99 36.43 -4.15 24.01
CA CYS A 99 36.76 -3.29 25.14
C CYS A 99 37.79 -4.06 25.94
N ARG A 100 39.09 -3.84 25.68
CA ARG A 100 40.15 -4.37 26.54
C ARG A 100 40.07 -3.60 27.85
N GLY A 101 39.38 -4.15 28.84
CA GLY A 101 39.56 -3.77 30.23
C GLY A 101 40.94 -4.22 30.70
N TRP A 102 41.54 -3.47 31.61
CA TRP A 102 42.88 -3.77 32.14
C TRP A 102 42.97 -5.09 32.91
N ASP A 103 41.84 -5.69 33.30
CA ASP A 103 41.76 -6.90 34.12
C ASP A 103 41.91 -8.24 33.36
N ASP A 104 41.97 -8.22 32.02
CA ASP A 104 41.93 -9.45 31.19
C ASP A 104 43.31 -10.16 31.02
N LEU A 105 44.32 -9.84 31.83
CA LEU A 105 45.67 -10.42 31.66
C LEU A 105 45.89 -11.75 32.40
N GLU A 106 45.01 -12.17 33.31
CA GLU A 106 45.29 -13.31 34.20
C GLU A 106 44.47 -14.58 33.93
N GLN A 107 43.44 -14.55 33.09
CA GLN A 107 42.61 -15.73 32.86
C GLN A 107 42.52 -16.07 31.37
N GLY A 108 43.38 -17.01 30.96
CA GLY A 108 43.27 -17.71 29.69
C GLY A 108 41.96 -18.51 29.64
N PHE A 109 40.88 -17.86 29.20
CA PHE A 109 39.62 -18.54 28.93
C PHE A 109 39.53 -18.99 27.48
N ASN A 110 39.31 -20.30 27.36
CA ASN A 110 39.07 -21.05 26.14
C ASN A 110 38.09 -20.34 25.21
N GLN A 111 38.50 -20.09 23.97
CA GLN A 111 37.61 -19.82 22.84
C GLN A 111 36.82 -21.11 22.53
N HIS A 112 35.73 -21.34 23.24
CA HIS A 112 34.71 -22.29 22.78
C HIS A 112 33.75 -21.57 21.82
N GLN A 113 33.25 -22.35 20.87
CA GLN A 113 32.46 -21.99 19.68
C GLN A 113 31.05 -21.44 20.00
N GLU A 114 30.92 -20.44 20.87
CA GLU A 114 29.62 -19.83 21.23
C GLU A 114 29.14 -18.76 20.22
N GLY A 115 29.84 -18.56 19.10
CA GLY A 115 29.54 -17.48 18.16
C GLY A 115 28.42 -17.77 17.15
N ASP A 116 28.19 -19.04 16.79
CA ASP A 116 27.30 -19.41 15.69
C ASP A 116 25.82 -19.45 16.10
N GLU A 117 25.51 -20.10 17.23
CA GLU A 117 24.12 -20.16 17.73
C GLU A 117 23.56 -18.77 18.05
N ASP A 118 24.37 -17.89 18.65
CA ASP A 118 24.02 -16.50 18.93
C ASP A 118 23.69 -15.71 17.65
N THR A 119 24.40 -16.00 16.55
CA THR A 119 24.23 -15.31 15.28
C THR A 119 22.91 -15.71 14.62
N VAL A 120 22.60 -17.01 14.53
CA VAL A 120 21.33 -17.52 14.01
C VAL A 120 20.14 -16.97 14.82
N VAL A 121 20.24 -16.98 16.15
CA VAL A 121 19.19 -16.45 17.03
C VAL A 121 18.97 -14.95 16.80
N SER A 122 20.04 -14.19 16.54
CA SER A 122 19.92 -12.76 16.24
C SER A 122 19.19 -12.48 14.92
N PHE A 123 19.48 -13.23 13.85
CA PHE A 123 18.79 -13.11 12.56
C PHE A 123 17.35 -13.57 12.61
N ARG A 124 17.08 -14.64 13.37
CA ARG A 124 15.72 -15.11 13.64
C ARG A 124 14.89 -14.03 14.33
N ARG A 125 15.47 -13.37 15.34
CA ARG A 125 14.81 -12.27 16.06
C ARG A 125 14.58 -11.06 15.15
N LEU A 126 15.55 -10.73 14.30
CA LEU A 126 15.43 -9.67 13.29
C LEU A 126 14.30 -9.98 12.29
N TYR A 127 14.23 -11.21 11.78
CA TYR A 127 13.19 -11.66 10.86
C TYR A 127 11.79 -11.46 11.45
N PHE A 128 11.56 -11.97 12.66
CA PHE A 128 10.25 -11.81 13.31
C PHE A 128 9.92 -10.35 13.58
N GLN A 129 10.91 -9.54 13.99
CA GLN A 129 10.68 -8.10 14.19
C GLN A 129 10.25 -7.39 12.89
N ILE A 130 10.85 -7.74 11.76
CA ILE A 130 10.49 -7.19 10.45
C ILE A 130 9.06 -7.59 10.08
N VAL A 131 8.74 -8.89 10.16
CA VAL A 131 7.40 -9.39 9.81
C VAL A 131 6.33 -8.79 10.73
N ASP A 132 6.57 -8.77 12.04
CA ASP A 132 5.63 -8.23 13.03
C ASP A 132 5.41 -6.72 12.83
N SER A 133 6.47 -5.96 12.54
CA SER A 133 6.37 -4.53 12.24
C SER A 133 5.54 -4.27 10.98
N ILE A 134 5.75 -5.05 9.92
CA ILE A 134 5.02 -4.88 8.66
C ILE A 134 3.56 -5.27 8.85
N VAL A 135 3.27 -6.38 9.52
CA VAL A 135 1.90 -6.78 9.85
C VAL A 135 1.21 -5.70 10.68
N LEU A 136 1.88 -5.12 11.68
CA LEU A 136 1.34 -4.04 12.49
C LEU A 136 1.02 -2.81 11.64
N HIS A 137 1.96 -2.35 10.82
CA HIS A 137 1.75 -1.16 9.98
C HIS A 137 0.66 -1.35 8.93
N VAL A 138 0.58 -2.52 8.29
CA VAL A 138 -0.50 -2.83 7.35
C VAL A 138 -1.84 -2.86 8.08
N THR A 139 -1.90 -3.48 9.26
CA THR A 139 -3.14 -3.55 10.07
C THR A 139 -3.61 -2.15 10.49
N GLN A 140 -2.71 -1.32 11.04
CA GLN A 140 -3.03 0.05 11.47
C GLN A 140 -3.48 0.92 10.30
N ARG A 141 -2.79 0.81 9.15
CA ARG A 141 -3.09 1.63 7.98
C ARG A 141 -4.48 1.37 7.41
N PHE A 142 -4.98 0.14 7.51
CA PHE A 142 -6.27 -0.27 6.94
C PHE A 142 -7.35 -0.53 7.99
N ALA A 143 -7.13 -0.17 9.26
CA ALA A 143 -8.12 -0.33 10.32
C ALA A 143 -9.41 0.45 10.00
N ASP A 144 -9.27 1.67 9.49
CA ASP A 144 -10.41 2.55 9.21
C ASP A 144 -11.17 2.20 7.91
N MET A 145 -10.69 1.23 7.11
CA MET A 145 -11.37 0.80 5.88
C MET A 145 -12.74 0.19 6.15
N GLU A 146 -12.98 -0.37 7.35
CA GLU A 146 -14.30 -0.90 7.73
C GLU A 146 -15.35 0.20 7.82
N HIS A 147 -14.95 1.42 8.17
CA HIS A 147 -15.84 2.57 8.21
C HIS A 147 -16.16 3.13 6.82
N LEU A 148 -15.41 2.74 5.78
CA LEU A 148 -15.62 3.16 4.39
C LEU A 148 -16.61 2.27 3.62
N ASN A 149 -17.32 1.36 4.31
CA ASN A 149 -18.32 0.50 3.69
C ASN A 149 -19.44 1.29 2.99
N PHE A 150 -19.72 2.53 3.40
CA PHE A 150 -20.70 3.40 2.74
C PHE A 150 -20.32 3.79 1.31
N PHE A 151 -19.05 3.67 0.91
CA PHE A 151 -18.66 3.88 -0.49
C PHE A 151 -19.30 2.87 -1.44
N ARG A 152 -19.74 1.70 -0.94
CA ARG A 152 -20.45 0.69 -1.74
C ARG A 152 -21.73 1.25 -2.37
N ILE A 153 -22.35 2.28 -1.77
CA ILE A 153 -23.53 2.97 -2.30
C ILE A 153 -23.29 3.52 -3.72
N LEU A 154 -22.06 3.94 -4.02
CA LEU A 154 -21.69 4.49 -5.33
C LEU A 154 -20.97 3.47 -6.23
N GLU A 155 -20.97 2.19 -5.85
CA GLU A 155 -20.28 1.16 -6.60
C GLU A 155 -21.08 0.68 -7.81
N HIS A 156 -20.61 1.10 -8.99
CA HIS A 156 -21.25 0.86 -10.29
C HIS A 156 -21.53 -0.61 -10.61
N THR A 157 -20.62 -1.51 -10.21
CA THR A 157 -20.77 -2.98 -10.39
C THR A 157 -21.99 -3.52 -9.66
N SER A 158 -22.41 -2.87 -8.58
CA SER A 158 -23.52 -3.27 -7.73
C SER A 158 -24.84 -2.56 -8.07
N PHE A 159 -24.84 -1.54 -8.93
CA PHE A 159 -26.06 -0.78 -9.30
C PHE A 159 -27.15 -1.65 -9.91
N THR A 160 -26.76 -2.64 -10.73
CA THR A 160 -27.69 -3.61 -11.31
C THR A 160 -28.38 -4.49 -10.27
N SER A 161 -27.72 -4.71 -9.13
CA SER A 161 -28.27 -5.47 -8.00
C SER A 161 -29.09 -4.57 -7.08
N PHE A 162 -28.65 -3.33 -6.84
CA PHE A 162 -29.34 -2.34 -6.00
C PHE A 162 -30.63 -1.77 -6.62
N CYS A 163 -30.86 -1.96 -7.93
CA CYS A 163 -32.16 -1.70 -8.57
C CYS A 163 -33.31 -2.54 -7.97
N LYS A 164 -33.02 -3.68 -7.34
CA LYS A 164 -34.07 -4.52 -6.77
C LYS A 164 -34.53 -3.94 -5.43
N PRO A 165 -35.85 -3.87 -5.17
CA PRO A 165 -36.38 -3.29 -3.94
C PRO A 165 -35.89 -4.00 -2.67
N ASP A 166 -35.59 -5.31 -2.73
CA ASP A 166 -35.05 -6.10 -1.60
C ASP A 166 -33.53 -5.97 -1.38
N ALA A 167 -32.81 -5.29 -2.28
CA ALA A 167 -31.35 -5.23 -2.26
C ALA A 167 -30.80 -3.80 -2.05
N PHE A 168 -31.66 -2.84 -1.67
CA PHE A 168 -31.20 -1.48 -1.41
C PHE A 168 -30.22 -1.44 -0.22
N PRO A 169 -29.06 -0.76 -0.35
CA PRO A 169 -28.01 -0.71 0.67
C PRO A 169 -28.39 0.20 1.85
N SER A 170 -29.42 -0.20 2.61
CA SER A 170 -29.95 0.55 3.76
C SER A 170 -28.96 0.60 4.92
N SER A 171 -28.18 -0.48 5.10
CA SER A 171 -27.15 -0.58 6.15
C SER A 171 -26.00 0.38 5.89
N GLU A 172 -25.53 0.42 4.66
CA GLU A 172 -24.45 1.31 4.22
C GLU A 172 -24.89 2.79 4.27
N LEU A 173 -26.15 3.07 3.94
CA LEU A 173 -26.73 4.42 4.05
C LEU A 173 -26.85 4.87 5.52
N ALA A 174 -27.27 3.98 6.43
CA ALA A 174 -27.27 4.27 7.86
C ALA A 174 -25.85 4.53 8.40
N GLN A 175 -24.86 3.77 7.94
CA GLN A 175 -23.44 4.01 8.27
C GLN A 175 -22.96 5.38 7.76
N LEU A 176 -23.33 5.77 6.53
CA LEU A 176 -23.00 7.08 5.97
C LEU A 176 -23.55 8.20 6.86
N ILE A 177 -24.83 8.14 7.21
CA ILE A 177 -25.50 9.21 7.98
C ILE A 177 -24.93 9.29 9.39
N ASN A 178 -24.64 8.15 10.02
CA ASN A 178 -24.01 8.12 11.34
C ASN A 178 -22.59 8.70 11.33
N THR A 179 -21.84 8.45 10.24
CA THR A 179 -20.46 8.96 10.10
C THR A 179 -20.45 10.44 9.68
N TYR A 180 -21.41 10.86 8.87
CA TYR A 180 -21.52 12.19 8.26
C TYR A 180 -22.95 12.72 8.38
N PRO A 181 -23.32 13.35 9.51
CA PRO A 181 -24.69 13.78 9.80
C PRO A 181 -25.12 15.05 9.06
N PHE A 182 -24.52 15.36 7.91
CA PHE A 182 -24.87 16.52 7.07
C PHE A 182 -25.71 16.17 5.83
N PHE A 183 -25.92 14.87 5.57
CA PHE A 183 -26.77 14.39 4.48
C PHE A 183 -28.25 14.39 4.90
N ASP A 184 -29.13 14.75 3.96
CA ASP A 184 -30.58 14.57 4.12
C ASP A 184 -30.94 13.13 3.71
N GLU A 185 -31.22 12.28 4.70
CA GLU A 185 -31.49 10.85 4.51
C GLU A 185 -32.59 10.58 3.47
N GLN A 186 -33.70 11.30 3.55
CA GLN A 186 -34.85 11.06 2.69
C GLN A 186 -34.58 11.51 1.25
N LYS A 187 -33.93 12.66 1.07
CA LYS A 187 -33.52 13.13 -0.26
C LYS A 187 -32.48 12.21 -0.88
N LEU A 188 -31.43 11.87 -0.13
CA LEU A 188 -30.37 10.99 -0.62
C LEU A 188 -30.92 9.62 -1.04
N ARG A 189 -31.85 9.04 -0.26
CA ARG A 189 -32.50 7.77 -0.62
C ARG A 189 -33.29 7.85 -1.93
N ASN A 190 -34.04 8.93 -2.14
CA ASN A 190 -34.82 9.14 -3.36
C ASN A 190 -33.91 9.40 -4.58
N GLU A 191 -32.84 10.18 -4.40
CA GLU A 191 -31.84 10.44 -5.42
C GLU A 191 -31.08 9.16 -5.80
N LEU A 192 -30.72 8.31 -4.83
CA LEU A 192 -30.08 7.01 -5.09
C LEU A 192 -31.02 6.03 -5.81
N HIS A 193 -32.30 5.98 -5.45
CA HIS A 193 -33.28 5.20 -6.21
C HIS A 193 -33.38 5.66 -7.67
N THR A 194 -33.36 6.98 -7.90
CA THR A 194 -33.34 7.55 -9.24
C THR A 194 -32.05 7.18 -9.98
N LEU A 195 -30.91 7.23 -9.29
CA LEU A 195 -29.60 6.91 -9.85
C LEU A 195 -29.46 5.44 -10.25
N TYR A 196 -29.89 4.50 -9.39
CA TYR A 196 -29.84 3.07 -9.71
C TYR A 196 -30.76 2.72 -10.89
N ASN A 197 -31.96 3.29 -10.94
CA ASN A 197 -32.94 2.97 -11.98
C ASN A 197 -32.62 3.59 -13.35
N ASN A 198 -31.79 4.64 -13.40
CA ASN A 198 -31.43 5.29 -14.65
C ASN A 198 -30.13 4.71 -15.25
N ARG A 199 -30.28 4.01 -16.38
CA ARG A 199 -29.14 3.45 -17.13
C ARG A 199 -28.13 4.50 -17.64
N LEU A 200 -28.51 5.78 -17.67
CA LEU A 200 -27.62 6.88 -18.02
C LEU A 200 -26.50 7.08 -16.99
N PHE A 201 -26.78 6.82 -15.70
CA PHE A 201 -25.78 6.88 -14.62
C PHE A 201 -24.92 5.61 -14.54
N HIS A 202 -25.10 4.67 -15.46
CA HIS A 202 -24.21 3.53 -15.61
C HIS A 202 -22.94 3.86 -16.41
N LYS A 203 -22.54 5.12 -16.51
CA LYS A 203 -21.19 5.52 -16.92
C LYS A 203 -20.33 5.80 -15.68
N PRO A 204 -18.98 5.81 -15.76
CA PRO A 204 -18.16 6.18 -14.61
C PRO A 204 -18.59 7.56 -14.09
N LEU A 205 -19.04 7.63 -12.84
CA LEU A 205 -19.65 8.81 -12.20
C LEU A 205 -18.80 10.09 -12.30
N ILE A 206 -17.49 9.93 -12.48
CA ILE A 206 -16.53 11.02 -12.71
C ILE A 206 -16.81 11.76 -14.03
N GLN A 207 -17.24 11.08 -15.09
CA GLN A 207 -17.61 11.72 -16.36
C GLN A 207 -18.94 12.47 -16.23
N LEU A 208 -19.87 11.95 -15.43
CA LEU A 208 -21.16 12.59 -15.15
C LEU A 208 -21.01 13.85 -14.27
N LEU A 209 -19.94 13.95 -13.47
CA LEU A 209 -19.67 15.15 -12.67
C LEU A 209 -19.17 16.34 -13.51
N ILE A 210 -18.67 16.10 -14.72
CA ILE A 210 -18.13 17.13 -15.63
C ILE A 210 -19.26 17.75 -16.48
N GLU A 211 -20.36 17.01 -16.67
CA GLU A 211 -21.60 17.54 -17.26
C GLU A 211 -22.38 18.24 -16.13
N ASP A 212 -22.13 19.55 -15.95
CA ASP A 212 -22.59 20.47 -14.87
C ASP A 212 -24.07 20.37 -14.40
N ASP A 213 -24.91 19.57 -15.05
CA ASP A 213 -26.35 19.46 -14.80
C ASP A 213 -26.72 18.55 -13.61
N LEU A 214 -25.76 17.79 -13.05
CA LEU A 214 -26.01 16.93 -11.88
C LEU A 214 -26.20 17.72 -10.57
N GLN A 215 -25.58 18.90 -10.43
CA GLN A 215 -25.69 19.71 -9.20
C GLN A 215 -27.13 20.17 -8.92
N GLY A 216 -27.91 20.45 -9.97
CA GLY A 216 -29.28 20.91 -9.86
C GLY A 216 -30.32 19.79 -9.66
N THR A 217 -30.02 18.58 -10.11
CA THR A 217 -30.97 17.45 -10.13
C THR A 217 -30.73 16.40 -9.03
N LEU A 218 -29.48 16.19 -8.58
CA LEU A 218 -29.11 15.19 -7.57
C LEU A 218 -28.11 15.78 -6.55
N SER A 219 -28.59 16.69 -5.71
CA SER A 219 -27.76 17.51 -4.82
C SER A 219 -27.05 16.71 -3.71
N GLU A 220 -27.69 15.69 -3.15
CA GLU A 220 -27.12 14.87 -2.07
C GLU A 220 -26.16 13.83 -2.63
N VAL A 221 -26.45 13.24 -3.79
CA VAL A 221 -25.52 12.36 -4.52
C VAL A 221 -24.28 13.15 -4.96
N TYR A 222 -24.44 14.40 -5.39
CA TYR A 222 -23.31 15.26 -5.72
C TYR A 222 -22.40 15.50 -4.51
N LYS A 223 -22.97 15.81 -3.33
CA LYS A 223 -22.22 15.91 -2.07
C LYS A 223 -21.52 14.59 -1.72
N LEU A 224 -22.18 13.45 -1.95
CA LEU A 224 -21.60 12.13 -1.69
C LEU A 224 -20.41 11.87 -2.62
N LEU A 225 -20.53 12.20 -3.91
CA LEU A 225 -19.43 12.14 -4.87
C LEU A 225 -18.26 13.06 -4.49
N GLN A 226 -18.55 14.28 -4.05
CA GLN A 226 -17.53 15.22 -3.56
C GLN A 226 -16.84 14.67 -2.31
N LEU A 227 -17.58 14.04 -1.39
CA LEU A 227 -17.02 13.36 -0.23
C LEU A 227 -16.08 12.21 -0.67
N MET A 228 -16.47 11.42 -1.67
CA MET A 228 -15.61 10.34 -2.19
C MET A 228 -14.34 10.84 -2.87
N LEU A 229 -14.42 11.97 -3.57
CA LEU A 229 -13.26 12.60 -4.18
C LEU A 229 -12.33 13.26 -3.16
N THR A 230 -12.84 13.62 -1.98
CA THR A 230 -12.07 14.30 -0.94
C THR A 230 -11.50 13.36 0.11
N ILE A 231 -12.12 12.21 0.37
CA ILE A 231 -11.55 11.19 1.26
C ILE A 231 -10.41 10.46 0.52
N PRO A 232 -9.15 10.59 0.99
CA PRO A 232 -8.08 9.78 0.45
C PRO A 232 -8.22 8.34 0.97
N ALA A 233 -9.04 7.51 0.32
CA ALA A 233 -9.23 6.11 0.71
C ALA A 233 -7.92 5.28 0.76
N THR A 234 -6.86 5.77 0.12
CA THR A 234 -5.49 5.25 0.14
C THR A 234 -4.49 6.38 -0.15
N SER A 235 -3.19 6.20 0.16
CA SER A 235 -2.14 7.18 -0.27
C SER A 235 -2.11 7.41 -1.78
N THR A 236 -2.59 6.45 -2.58
CA THR A 236 -2.77 6.59 -4.03
C THR A 236 -3.97 7.47 -4.37
N SER A 237 -5.00 7.57 -3.52
CA SER A 237 -6.07 8.55 -3.65
C SER A 237 -5.59 10.00 -3.46
N ALA A 238 -4.59 10.23 -2.60
CA ALA A 238 -3.94 11.55 -2.50
C ALA A 238 -3.25 11.96 -3.82
N GLU A 239 -2.73 11.01 -4.60
CA GLU A 239 -2.28 11.28 -5.97
C GLU A 239 -3.43 11.54 -6.93
N ARG A 240 -4.58 10.87 -6.78
CA ARG A 240 -5.79 11.13 -7.59
C ARG A 240 -6.29 12.56 -7.39
N LEU A 241 -6.36 13.04 -6.14
CA LEU A 241 -6.65 14.43 -5.81
C LEU A 241 -5.63 15.41 -6.41
N LYS A 242 -4.33 15.08 -6.36
CA LYS A 242 -3.29 15.89 -7.02
C LYS A 242 -3.46 15.90 -8.55
N ARG A 243 -3.83 14.79 -9.18
CA ARG A 243 -4.07 14.70 -10.63
C ARG A 243 -5.31 15.50 -11.02
N ILE A 244 -6.45 15.29 -10.34
CA ILE A 244 -7.69 16.04 -10.57
C ILE A 244 -7.48 17.55 -10.37
N LYS A 245 -6.75 17.96 -9.32
CA LYS A 245 -6.42 19.37 -9.08
C LYS A 245 -5.47 19.94 -10.14
N THR A 246 -4.51 19.16 -10.60
CA THR A 246 -3.61 19.55 -11.70
C THR A 246 -4.39 19.68 -13.01
N ASP A 247 -5.29 18.74 -13.31
CA ASP A 247 -6.13 18.75 -14.49
C ASP A 247 -7.09 19.95 -14.48
N LEU A 248 -7.84 20.18 -13.39
CA LEU A 248 -8.68 21.38 -13.22
C LEU A 248 -7.89 22.68 -13.36
N ARG A 249 -6.67 22.74 -12.84
CA ARG A 249 -5.79 23.92 -12.97
C ARG A 249 -5.32 24.12 -14.41
N ASN A 250 -5.05 23.03 -15.14
CA ASN A 250 -4.63 23.08 -16.53
C ASN A 250 -5.80 23.45 -17.45
N THR A 251 -6.99 22.88 -17.25
CA THR A 251 -8.20 23.22 -18.03
C THR A 251 -8.62 24.66 -17.78
N CYS A 252 -8.62 25.13 -16.52
CA CYS A 252 -8.89 26.54 -16.20
C CYS A 252 -7.83 27.49 -16.79
N GLY A 253 -6.56 27.06 -16.85
CA GLY A 253 -5.50 27.80 -17.52
C GLY A 253 -5.70 27.89 -19.04
N GLN A 254 -6.10 26.78 -19.67
CA GLN A 254 -6.40 26.69 -21.09
C GLN A 254 -7.65 27.49 -21.48
N ASP A 255 -8.74 27.43 -20.71
CA ASP A 255 -9.94 28.23 -20.97
C ASP A 255 -9.67 29.74 -20.85
N ARG A 256 -8.82 30.15 -19.89
CA ARG A 256 -8.37 31.54 -19.79
C ARG A 256 -7.51 31.96 -20.99
N LEU A 257 -6.65 31.07 -21.49
CA LEU A 257 -5.80 31.32 -22.66
C LEU A 257 -6.61 31.34 -23.97
N VAL A 258 -7.59 30.45 -24.12
CA VAL A 258 -8.50 30.40 -25.27
C VAL A 258 -9.39 31.64 -25.28
N ASN A 259 -9.95 32.05 -24.15
CA ASN A 259 -10.73 33.28 -24.04
C ASN A 259 -9.89 34.56 -24.26
N LEU A 260 -8.58 34.52 -24.00
CA LEU A 260 -7.67 35.62 -24.35
C LEU A 260 -7.32 35.62 -25.85
N ALA A 261 -7.20 34.44 -26.47
CA ALA A 261 -6.90 34.31 -27.89
C ALA A 261 -8.10 34.65 -28.81
N THR A 262 -9.33 34.52 -28.32
CA THR A 262 -10.55 34.89 -29.06
C THR A 262 -10.92 36.37 -28.98
N ILE A 263 -10.20 37.16 -28.16
CA ILE A 263 -10.38 38.61 -28.02
C ILE A 263 -9.45 39.40 -28.99
N HIS A 264 -8.74 38.73 -29.91
CA HIS A 264 -7.82 39.38 -30.83
C HIS A 264 -8.27 39.39 -32.30
#